data_AF-A0A8H6M4D3-F1
#
_entry.id   AF-A0A8H6M4D3-F1
#
_cell.length_a   1.000
_cell.length_b   1.000
_cell.length_c   1.000
_cell.angle_alpha   90.00
_cell.angle_beta   90.00
_cell.angle_gamma   90.00
#
_symmetry.space_group_name_H-M   'P 1'
#
loop_
_entity.id
_entity.type
_entity.pdbx_description
1 polymer ?
#
loop_
_entity_poly.entity_id
_entity_poly.type
_entity_poly.pdbx_seq_one_letter_code
_entity_poly.pdbx_strand_id
1 'polypeptide(L)'
;MTTSQRKVAAIQWLKNGGSSLAIGHDKKSQSMFNNSALYPQMFPWLYPYGYGGVDQDEHTGHISRENHITWLCMYYDKRFQMSPSTLMVMFNHQLIHQSSKGSFISMKRHNFTRVADAIQKLDPGVLLAVSERLKNGGRFIPKTPEEYRCSKLMDEVDVVGSHVDGSLAKK
;
A
#
# COMPACT_ATOMS: atom_id res chain seq x y z
N MET A 1 9.84 17.71 -16.70
CA MET A 1 8.57 17.45 -17.44
C MET A 1 7.48 17.17 -16.41
N THR A 2 6.48 18.05 -16.31
CA THR A 2 5.37 17.87 -15.36
C THR A 2 4.42 16.76 -15.83
N THR A 3 3.60 16.22 -14.94
CA THR A 3 2.65 15.13 -15.26
C THR A 3 1.71 15.51 -16.41
N SER A 4 1.30 16.78 -16.48
CA SER A 4 0.48 17.33 -17.57
C SER A 4 1.21 17.32 -18.90
N GLN A 5 2.50 17.70 -18.92
CA GLN A 5 3.33 17.67 -20.14
C GLN A 5 3.54 16.24 -20.67
N ARG A 6 3.68 15.24 -19.78
CA ARG A 6 3.80 13.83 -20.16
C ARG A 6 2.51 13.30 -20.80
N LYS A 7 1.34 13.67 -20.26
CA LYS A 7 0.03 13.30 -20.85
C LYS A 7 -0.14 13.89 -22.24
N VAL A 8 0.18 15.17 -22.42
CA VAL A 8 0.11 15.85 -23.73
C VAL A 8 1.05 15.19 -24.75
N ALA A 9 2.28 14.88 -24.36
CA ALA A 9 3.24 14.19 -25.22
C ALA A 9 2.76 12.78 -25.61
N ALA A 10 2.18 12.02 -24.67
CA ALA A 10 1.62 10.70 -24.95
C ALA A 10 0.43 10.78 -25.92
N ILE A 11 -0.45 11.77 -25.76
CA ILE A 11 -1.59 11.98 -26.66
C ILE A 11 -1.11 12.37 -28.07
N GLN A 12 -0.12 13.25 -28.18
CA GLN A 12 0.48 13.62 -29.47
C GLN A 12 1.15 12.42 -30.15
N TRP A 13 1.85 11.58 -29.39
CA TRP A 13 2.45 10.35 -29.89
C TRP A 13 1.41 9.38 -30.46
N LEU A 14 0.32 9.15 -29.73
CA LEU A 14 -0.79 8.30 -30.19
C LEU A 14 -1.49 8.89 -31.43
N LYS A 15 -1.70 10.21 -31.47
CA LYS A 15 -2.35 10.89 -32.60
C LYS A 15 -1.50 10.83 -33.87
N ASN A 16 -0.18 10.86 -33.74
CA ASN A 16 0.76 10.77 -34.86
C ASN A 16 1.01 9.33 -35.34
N GLY A 17 0.22 8.35 -34.86
CA GLY A 17 0.37 6.94 -35.23
C GLY A 17 1.58 6.26 -34.59
N GLY A 18 2.10 6.80 -33.48
CA GLY A 18 3.20 6.20 -32.74
C GLY A 18 2.83 4.83 -32.18
N SER A 19 3.77 3.89 -32.20
CA SER A 19 3.56 2.54 -31.67
C SER A 19 3.31 2.59 -30.15
N SER A 20 2.33 1.83 -29.69
CA SER A 20 2.09 1.57 -28.26
C SER A 20 2.32 0.10 -27.96
N LEU A 21 3.02 -0.20 -26.86
CA LEU A 21 3.13 -1.56 -26.35
C LEU A 21 1.91 -1.85 -25.47
N ALA A 22 1.00 -2.70 -25.95
CA ALA A 22 -0.06 -3.24 -25.11
C ALA A 22 0.52 -4.34 -24.22
N ILE A 23 0.48 -4.14 -22.91
CA ILE A 23 0.84 -5.19 -21.94
C ILE A 23 -0.47 -5.93 -21.63
N GLY A 24 -0.59 -7.16 -22.12
CA GLY A 24 -1.73 -8.01 -21.83
C GLY A 24 -1.75 -8.41 -20.36
N HIS A 25 -2.89 -8.23 -19.71
CA HIS A 25 -3.14 -8.71 -18.35
C HIS A 25 -4.34 -9.67 -18.37
N ASP A 26 -4.31 -10.66 -17.48
CA ASP A 26 -5.48 -11.51 -17.27
C ASP A 26 -6.68 -10.65 -16.80
N LYS A 27 -7.89 -11.05 -17.16
CA LYS A 27 -9.14 -10.36 -16.76
C LYS A 27 -9.29 -10.31 -15.24
N LYS A 28 -8.69 -11.27 -14.53
CA LYS A 28 -8.74 -11.37 -13.08
C LYS A 28 -7.39 -10.98 -12.48
N SER A 29 -7.39 -9.94 -11.64
CA SER A 29 -6.21 -9.58 -10.85
C SER A 29 -5.87 -10.68 -9.84
N GLN A 30 -4.57 -10.98 -9.70
CA GLN A 30 -4.08 -11.90 -8.69
C GLN A 30 -3.92 -11.19 -7.34
N SER A 31 -4.26 -11.88 -6.26
CA SER A 31 -4.05 -11.36 -4.90
C SER A 31 -2.55 -11.37 -4.57
N MET A 32 -2.07 -10.31 -3.91
CA MET A 32 -0.74 -10.28 -3.29
C MET A 32 -0.69 -10.94 -1.91
N PHE A 33 -1.85 -11.20 -1.32
CA PHE A 33 -2.02 -11.81 0.00
C PHE A 33 -2.36 -13.29 -0.16
N ASN A 34 -1.72 -14.14 0.66
CA ASN A 34 -1.96 -15.59 0.71
C ASN A 34 -1.88 -16.26 -0.67
N ASN A 35 -0.85 -15.91 -1.43
CA ASN A 35 -0.61 -16.42 -2.78
C ASN A 35 0.85 -16.85 -2.93
N SER A 36 1.11 -18.10 -2.57
CA SER A 36 2.45 -18.69 -2.63
C SER A 36 3.04 -18.76 -4.04
N ALA A 37 2.19 -18.86 -5.06
CA ALA A 37 2.60 -18.94 -6.46
C ALA A 37 3.03 -17.59 -7.05
N LEU A 38 2.75 -16.47 -6.38
CA LEU A 38 2.99 -15.13 -6.91
C LEU A 38 4.46 -14.88 -7.25
N TYR A 39 5.38 -15.10 -6.31
CA TYR A 39 6.80 -14.85 -6.53
C TYR A 39 7.42 -15.81 -7.54
N PRO A 40 7.12 -17.12 -7.51
CA PRO A 40 7.52 -18.03 -8.57
C PRO A 40 7.05 -17.62 -9.97
N GLN A 41 5.82 -17.08 -10.10
CA GLN A 41 5.31 -16.58 -11.38
C GLN A 41 5.99 -15.27 -11.82
N MET A 42 6.29 -14.37 -10.88
CA MET A 42 6.94 -13.08 -11.18
C MET A 42 8.43 -13.24 -11.51
N PHE A 43 9.10 -14.22 -10.88
CA PHE A 43 10.54 -14.44 -11.00
C PHE A 43 10.88 -15.91 -11.31
N PRO A 44 10.45 -16.47 -12.46
CA PRO A 44 10.67 -17.90 -12.77
C PRO A 44 12.14 -18.33 -12.71
N TRP A 45 13.08 -17.42 -13.01
CA TRP A 45 14.51 -17.67 -12.95
C TRP A 45 15.07 -17.79 -11.52
N LEU A 46 14.38 -17.25 -10.51
CA LEU A 46 14.74 -17.41 -9.11
C LEU A 46 14.09 -18.64 -8.47
N TYR A 47 13.01 -19.13 -9.08
CA TYR A 47 12.23 -20.28 -8.62
C TYR A 47 12.15 -21.37 -9.70
N PRO A 48 13.23 -22.12 -9.97
CA PRO A 48 13.30 -23.07 -11.09
C PRO A 48 12.21 -24.12 -11.11
N TYR A 49 11.68 -24.48 -9.93
CA TYR A 49 10.63 -25.47 -9.76
C TYR A 49 9.22 -24.87 -9.65
N GLY A 50 9.08 -23.55 -9.64
CA GLY A 50 7.78 -22.90 -9.40
C GLY A 50 7.30 -22.91 -7.94
N TYR A 51 8.14 -23.37 -7.01
CA TYR A 51 7.84 -23.48 -5.56
C TYR A 51 8.86 -22.70 -4.71
N GLY A 52 8.57 -22.52 -3.42
CA GLY A 52 9.44 -21.82 -2.47
C GLY A 52 9.12 -20.32 -2.31
N GLY A 53 7.93 -19.90 -2.74
CA GLY A 53 7.45 -18.53 -2.54
C GLY A 53 7.06 -18.26 -1.08
N VAL A 54 6.94 -16.98 -0.74
CA VAL A 54 6.42 -16.58 0.58
C VAL A 54 4.94 -16.95 0.73
N ASP A 55 4.45 -17.05 1.96
CA ASP A 55 3.05 -17.42 2.28
C ASP A 55 2.65 -18.82 1.77
N GLN A 56 3.54 -19.81 1.91
CA GLN A 56 3.25 -21.22 1.61
C GLN A 56 2.52 -21.88 2.78
N ASP A 57 1.36 -22.48 2.50
CA ASP A 57 0.49 -23.15 3.48
C ASP A 57 1.09 -24.48 3.97
N GLU A 58 1.96 -25.10 3.18
CA GLU A 58 2.60 -26.39 3.46
C GLU A 58 3.75 -26.31 4.48
N HIS A 59 4.12 -25.11 4.94
CA HIS A 59 5.13 -24.97 5.98
C HIS A 59 4.60 -25.53 7.31
N THR A 60 5.33 -26.47 7.90
CA THR A 60 5.00 -27.10 9.20
C THR A 60 5.09 -26.15 10.39
N GLY A 61 5.53 -24.90 10.20
CA GLY A 61 5.62 -23.88 11.24
C GLY A 61 5.22 -22.49 10.74
N HIS A 62 4.85 -21.61 11.69
CA HIS A 62 4.52 -20.22 11.40
C HIS A 62 5.78 -19.40 11.10
N ILE A 63 6.27 -19.49 9.85
CA ILE A 63 7.33 -18.61 9.37
C ILE A 63 6.68 -17.28 8.98
N SER A 64 7.14 -16.17 9.58
CA SER A 64 6.70 -14.85 9.15
C SER A 64 7.20 -14.54 7.75
N ARG A 65 6.43 -13.75 7.00
CA ARG A 65 6.81 -13.31 5.65
C ARG A 65 8.17 -12.60 5.66
N GLU A 66 8.42 -11.80 6.68
CA GLU A 66 9.69 -11.08 6.90
C GLU A 66 10.87 -12.04 7.07
N ASN A 67 10.72 -13.09 7.89
CA ASN A 67 11.76 -14.08 8.09
C ASN A 67 12.02 -14.87 6.80
N HIS A 68 10.96 -15.23 6.07
CA HIS A 68 11.10 -15.94 4.80
C HIS A 68 11.83 -15.08 3.75
N ILE A 69 11.47 -13.81 3.59
CA ILE A 69 12.18 -12.89 2.68
C ILE A 69 13.64 -12.73 3.10
N THR A 70 13.91 -12.66 4.41
CA THR A 70 15.29 -12.59 4.94
C THR A 70 16.08 -13.85 4.57
N TRP A 71 15.49 -15.04 4.70
CA TRP A 71 16.13 -16.30 4.31
C TRP A 71 16.37 -16.40 2.81
N LEU A 72 15.43 -15.94 1.97
CA LEU A 72 15.63 -15.85 0.52
C LEU A 72 16.80 -14.92 0.19
N CYS A 73 16.91 -13.79 0.89
CA CYS A 73 18.05 -12.89 0.73
C CYS A 73 19.35 -13.56 1.21
N MET A 74 19.34 -14.35 2.29
CA MET A 74 20.51 -15.05 2.80
C MET A 74 20.81 -16.39 2.11
N TYR A 75 20.14 -16.69 0.99
CA TYR A 75 20.36 -17.91 0.24
C TYR A 75 21.81 -18.00 -0.28
N TYR A 76 22.35 -19.22 -0.33
CA TYR A 76 23.78 -19.49 -0.56
C TYR A 76 24.37 -18.78 -1.78
N ASP A 77 23.68 -18.84 -2.92
CA ASP A 77 24.15 -18.28 -4.20
C ASP A 77 23.84 -16.77 -4.36
N LYS A 78 23.22 -16.13 -3.35
CA LYS A 78 22.80 -14.72 -3.34
C LYS A 78 21.95 -14.29 -4.54
N ARG A 79 21.35 -15.22 -5.30
CA ARG A 79 20.60 -14.90 -6.53
C ARG A 79 19.45 -13.92 -6.30
N PHE A 80 18.81 -14.02 -5.13
CA PHE A 80 17.73 -13.12 -4.71
C PHE A 80 18.24 -11.70 -4.42
N GLN A 81 19.45 -11.55 -3.87
CA GLN A 81 20.06 -10.23 -3.60
C GLN A 81 20.56 -9.56 -4.88
N MET A 82 21.15 -10.34 -5.78
CA MET A 82 21.80 -9.83 -7.00
C MET A 82 20.80 -9.53 -8.13
N SER A 83 19.56 -10.00 -8.00
CA SER A 83 18.55 -9.77 -9.03
C SER A 83 18.08 -8.30 -9.05
N PRO A 84 18.20 -7.58 -10.18
CA PRO A 84 18.08 -6.12 -10.23
C PRO A 84 16.82 -5.50 -9.63
N SER A 85 15.66 -6.17 -9.73
CA SER A 85 14.37 -5.64 -9.28
C SER A 85 13.72 -6.45 -8.16
N THR A 86 14.28 -7.61 -7.81
CA THR A 86 13.63 -8.56 -6.90
C THR A 86 13.47 -7.98 -5.50
N LEU A 87 14.54 -7.40 -4.95
CA LEU A 87 14.52 -6.83 -3.61
C LEU A 87 13.56 -5.63 -3.50
N MET A 88 13.54 -4.78 -4.54
CA MET A 88 12.61 -3.65 -4.61
C MET A 88 11.14 -4.13 -4.59
N VAL A 89 10.82 -5.13 -5.41
CA VAL A 89 9.45 -5.69 -5.47
C VAL A 89 9.07 -6.35 -4.15
N MET A 90 9.96 -7.17 -3.57
CA MET A 90 9.74 -7.81 -2.26
C MET A 90 9.47 -6.77 -1.17
N PHE A 91 10.29 -5.71 -1.11
CA PHE A 91 10.14 -4.64 -0.13
C PHE A 91 8.85 -3.85 -0.32
N ASN A 92 8.52 -3.47 -1.56
CA ASN A 92 7.25 -2.77 -1.86
C ASN A 92 6.04 -3.61 -1.47
N HIS A 93 6.01 -4.89 -1.81
CA HIS A 93 4.94 -5.79 -1.40
C HIS A 93 4.86 -5.92 0.13
N GLN A 94 6.00 -5.97 0.83
CA GLN A 94 6.04 -6.01 2.28
C GLN A 94 5.47 -4.74 2.91
N LEU A 95 5.82 -3.56 2.39
CA LEU A 95 5.26 -2.29 2.86
C LEU A 95 3.75 -2.21 2.64
N ILE A 96 3.26 -2.58 1.46
CA ILE A 96 1.82 -2.62 1.16
C ILE A 96 1.11 -3.57 2.12
N HIS A 97 1.70 -4.73 2.36
CA HIS A 97 1.15 -5.74 3.26
C HIS A 97 1.09 -5.26 4.71
N GLN A 98 2.17 -4.66 5.23
CA GLN A 98 2.22 -4.09 6.59
C GLN A 98 1.24 -2.92 6.76
N SER A 99 1.17 -2.02 5.78
CA SER A 99 0.20 -0.92 5.77
C SER A 99 -1.23 -1.45 5.79
N SER A 100 -1.54 -2.43 4.93
CA SER A 100 -2.87 -3.03 4.87
C SER A 100 -3.23 -3.78 6.16
N LYS A 101 -2.29 -4.52 6.75
CA LYS A 101 -2.49 -5.22 8.03
C LYS A 101 -2.69 -4.24 9.19
N GLY A 102 -1.86 -3.19 9.29
CA GLY A 102 -1.97 -2.17 10.32
C GLY A 102 -3.32 -1.45 10.25
N SER A 103 -3.74 -1.04 9.06
CA SER A 103 -5.07 -0.45 8.85
C SER A 103 -6.20 -1.43 9.19
N PHE A 104 -6.10 -2.70 8.77
CA PHE A 104 -7.13 -3.71 9.05
C PHE A 104 -7.24 -4.08 10.54
N ILE A 105 -6.11 -4.15 11.26
CA ILE A 105 -6.11 -4.49 12.70
C ILE A 105 -6.56 -3.28 13.53
N SER A 106 -6.08 -2.07 13.20
CA SER A 106 -6.43 -0.84 13.90
C SER A 106 -7.90 -0.43 13.65
N MET A 107 -8.41 -0.59 12.43
CA MET A 107 -9.85 -0.67 12.19
C MET A 107 -10.36 -2.05 12.61
N LYS A 108 -10.37 -2.37 13.91
CA LYS A 108 -11.05 -3.57 14.43
C LYS A 108 -12.38 -3.71 13.70
N ARG A 109 -12.67 -4.89 13.16
CA ARG A 109 -13.80 -5.18 12.24
C ARG A 109 -15.15 -4.54 12.64
N HIS A 110 -15.39 -4.33 13.94
CA HIS A 110 -16.60 -3.68 14.48
C HIS A 110 -16.66 -2.14 14.30
N ASN A 111 -15.51 -1.46 14.23
CA ASN A 111 -15.43 0.00 14.06
C ASN A 111 -15.32 0.43 12.59
N PHE A 112 -14.97 -0.50 11.68
CA PHE A 112 -14.80 -0.19 10.26
C PHE A 112 -16.03 0.50 9.65
N THR A 113 -17.22 -0.08 9.86
CA THR A 113 -18.49 0.46 9.36
C THR A 113 -18.76 1.86 9.93
N ARG A 114 -18.54 2.06 11.23
CA ARG A 114 -18.71 3.36 11.89
C ARG A 114 -17.81 4.43 11.28
N VAL A 115 -16.53 4.10 11.04
CA VAL A 115 -15.56 5.06 10.49
C VAL A 115 -15.82 5.33 9.01
N ALA A 116 -16.16 4.31 8.22
CA ALA A 116 -16.53 4.47 6.82
C ALA A 116 -17.78 5.37 6.66
N ASP A 117 -18.81 5.14 7.48
CA ASP A 117 -20.00 6.01 7.53
C ASP A 117 -19.66 7.43 7.97
N ALA A 118 -18.75 7.60 8.92
CA ALA A 118 -18.31 8.91 9.39
C ALA A 118 -17.57 9.69 8.30
N ILE A 119 -16.73 9.01 7.50
CA ILE A 119 -16.06 9.58 6.34
C ILE A 119 -17.09 10.00 5.27
N GLN A 120 -18.09 9.16 5.02
CA GLN A 120 -19.13 9.44 4.01
C GLN A 120 -20.05 10.60 4.40
N LYS A 121 -20.34 10.76 5.70
CA LYS A 121 -21.20 11.83 6.25
C LYS A 121 -20.45 13.15 6.48
N LEU A 122 -19.16 13.18 6.21
CA LEU A 122 -18.33 14.35 6.43
C LEU A 122 -18.56 15.38 5.33
N ASP A 123 -18.82 16.63 5.71
CA ASP A 123 -18.89 17.72 4.74
C ASP A 123 -17.49 18.13 4.28
N PRO A 124 -17.17 18.03 2.97
CA PRO A 124 -15.88 18.46 2.42
C PRO A 124 -15.57 19.95 2.71
N GLY A 125 -16.59 20.80 2.82
CA GLY A 125 -16.44 22.22 3.12
C GLY A 125 -15.84 22.46 4.52
N VAL A 126 -16.36 21.76 5.52
CA VAL A 126 -15.81 21.78 6.89
C VAL A 126 -14.38 21.25 6.92
N LEU A 127 -14.08 20.18 6.18
CA LEU A 127 -12.72 19.62 6.15
C LEU A 127 -11.69 20.61 5.58
N LEU A 128 -12.06 21.34 4.52
CA LEU A 128 -11.22 22.39 3.93
C LEU A 128 -10.99 23.53 4.93
N ALA A 129 -12.04 24.02 5.59
CA ALA A 129 -11.93 25.09 6.59
C ALA A 129 -11.03 24.70 7.78
N VAL A 130 -11.13 23.45 8.26
CA VAL A 130 -10.26 22.90 9.29
C VAL A 130 -8.81 22.80 8.79
N SER A 131 -8.60 22.34 7.56
CA SER A 131 -7.26 22.19 6.97
C SER A 131 -6.54 23.52 6.78
N GLU A 132 -7.26 24.58 6.38
CA GLU A 132 -6.69 25.93 6.23
C GLU A 132 -6.29 26.51 7.58
N ARG A 133 -7.11 26.32 8.61
CA ARG A 133 -6.78 26.73 9.98
C ARG A 133 -5.54 26.02 10.54
N LEU A 134 -5.42 24.71 10.29
CA LEU A 134 -4.26 23.93 10.70
C LEU A 134 -2.98 24.35 9.95
N LYS A 135 -3.07 24.64 8.64
CA LYS A 135 -1.94 25.15 7.84
C LYS A 135 -1.38 26.47 8.35
N ASN A 136 -2.25 27.33 8.90
CA ASN A 136 -1.84 28.63 9.44
C ASN A 136 -1.14 28.54 10.82
N GLY A 137 -0.85 27.33 11.31
CA GLY A 137 0.00 27.10 12.49
C GLY A 137 -0.67 27.37 13.84
N GLY A 138 -2.00 27.48 13.88
CA GLY A 138 -2.77 27.69 15.11
C GLY A 138 -3.16 26.40 15.82
N ARG A 139 -3.34 26.48 17.14
CA ARG A 139 -3.96 25.40 17.94
C ARG A 139 -5.43 25.29 17.53
N PHE A 140 -5.81 24.20 16.86
CA PHE A 140 -7.18 23.98 16.42
C PHE A 140 -8.06 23.58 17.61
N ILE A 141 -9.09 24.39 17.90
CA ILE A 141 -10.13 24.09 18.89
C ILE A 141 -11.45 23.98 18.11
N PRO A 142 -12.10 22.80 18.08
CA PRO A 142 -13.37 22.62 17.40
C PRO A 142 -14.44 23.52 18.03
N LYS A 143 -15.18 24.27 17.20
CA LYS A 143 -16.29 25.13 17.64
C LYS A 143 -17.65 24.58 17.25
N THR A 144 -17.74 23.96 16.08
CA THR A 144 -19.00 23.37 15.59
C THR A 144 -19.06 21.87 15.89
N PRO A 145 -20.28 21.29 16.01
CA PRO A 145 -20.44 19.86 16.18
C PRO A 145 -19.87 19.05 15.00
N GLU A 146 -19.81 19.64 13.81
CA GLU A 146 -19.21 19.04 12.61
C GLU A 146 -17.68 19.09 12.66
N GLU A 147 -17.09 20.20 13.10
CA GLU A 147 -15.65 20.31 13.36
C GLU A 147 -15.19 19.31 14.43
N TYR A 148 -16.01 19.06 15.46
CA TYR A 148 -15.72 18.06 16.49
C TYR A 148 -15.73 16.64 15.94
N ARG A 149 -16.64 16.34 15.00
CA ARG A 149 -16.64 15.04 14.30
C ARG A 149 -15.38 14.89 13.43
N CYS A 150 -14.99 15.94 12.71
CA CYS A 150 -13.74 15.95 11.94
C CYS A 150 -12.51 15.71 12.82
N SER A 151 -12.40 16.41 13.97
CA SER A 151 -11.24 16.25 14.86
C SER A 151 -11.16 14.84 15.44
N LYS A 152 -12.30 14.28 15.89
CA LYS A 152 -12.36 12.91 16.40
C LYS A 152 -11.99 11.89 15.32
N LEU A 153 -12.41 12.11 14.08
CA LEU A 153 -12.03 11.26 12.95
C LEU A 153 -10.52 11.35 12.67
N MET A 154 -9.92 12.55 12.73
CA MET A 154 -8.47 12.73 12.59
C MET A 154 -7.71 11.99 13.70
N ASP A 155 -8.13 12.11 14.96
CA ASP A 155 -7.52 11.38 16.08
C ASP A 155 -7.61 9.86 15.89
N GLU A 156 -8.76 9.36 15.43
CA GLU A 156 -8.95 7.93 15.12
C GLU A 156 -8.04 7.48 13.95
N VAL A 157 -7.85 8.31 12.93
CA VAL A 157 -6.93 8.05 11.81
C VAL A 157 -5.47 8.09 12.24
N ASP A 158 -5.07 9.01 13.12
CA ASP A 158 -3.71 9.10 13.66
C ASP A 158 -3.36 7.89 14.53
N VAL A 159 -4.31 7.40 15.34
CA VAL A 159 -4.16 6.15 16.08
C VAL A 159 -3.93 4.97 15.12
N VAL A 160 -4.66 4.91 14.00
CA VAL A 160 -4.43 3.90 12.96
C VAL A 160 -3.04 4.07 12.33
N GLY A 161 -2.67 5.30 11.99
CA GLY A 161 -1.38 5.64 11.40
C GLY A 161 -0.20 5.23 12.27
N SER A 162 -0.28 5.41 13.60
CA SER A 162 0.81 5.05 14.52
C SER A 162 1.15 3.55 14.53
N HIS A 163 0.24 2.69 14.06
CA HIS A 163 0.48 1.25 13.94
C HIS A 163 1.01 0.83 12.55
N VAL A 164 1.14 1.77 11.60
CA VAL A 164 1.68 1.52 10.26
C VAL A 164 3.15 1.98 10.20
N ASP A 165 4.06 1.03 9.94
CA ASP A 165 5.48 1.31 9.73
C ASP A 165 5.71 2.31 8.60
N GLY A 166 6.48 3.37 8.88
CA GLY A 166 6.78 4.44 7.92
C GLY A 166 5.69 5.52 7.78
N SER A 167 4.64 5.51 8.60
CA SER A 167 3.66 6.59 8.62
C SER A 167 4.20 7.82 9.35
N LEU A 168 3.67 9.01 9.03
CA LEU A 168 3.99 10.25 9.76
C LEU A 168 3.59 10.20 11.25
N ALA A 169 2.61 9.35 11.58
CA ALA A 169 2.10 9.18 12.94
C ALA A 169 2.95 8.19 13.76
N LYS A 170 3.76 7.35 13.11
CA LYS A 170 4.71 6.44 13.76
C LYS A 170 6.10 7.08 13.74
N LYS A 171 6.40 7.86 14.78
CA LYS A 171 7.75 8.41 15.04
C LYS A 171 8.66 7.40 15.72
#